data_AF-A0A660SKJ8-F1
#
_entry.id   AF-A0A660SKJ8-F1
#
_cell.length_a   1.000
_cell.length_b   1.000
_cell.length_c   1.000
_cell.angle_alpha   90.00
_cell.angle_beta   90.00
_cell.angle_gamma   90.00
#
_symmetry.space_group_name_H-M   'P 1'
#
loop_
_entity.id
_entity.type
_entity.pdbx_description
1 polymer ?
#
loop_
_entity_poly.entity_id
_entity_poly.type
_entity_poly.pdbx_seq_one_letter_code
_entity_poly.pdbx_strand_id
1 'polypeptide(L)'
;MEVDMDPRKTSGSTVKRIFLTIKGRLFTKRFLIFSTVGISGLVVNLFFAWLFHDLLGIKGILSSSLAIELSIVNNFTLNYLWTWQDRRRGNIFKRAIKYHLGVGAGAMINIFFVIILYRFLGLPYLPVHLTGILFGAAFNFLISDLWVFGDAKIPLNRWDLAFLIFLLAVTSAQIFFASRVELFFDEAYYWTWAKHLALGYLDHPPFIAWMIYPFSNLPKEELFLRIPSIIFSFFSTILVYLFVYDYSRDKEFAFIGVLIFRSFLLVNIIGFIVVPDAPFMFFWILSFYLLQKALKGKKIAWYLFGLSFGFALLSKYLALFIPIIGIILLLSTDKYRIWFRRKEPYLAGILALLVFSPVLYWNLMHQLISFKFQLLHGVEGGGRPVTNLMNFMSAPFLILSPPAAIKTLIGFSLALKRNHRFLLIAIGLPLTVLMLLSLKSNPSVHWLLCGFLLFPLMAKELWQRRRIITAILILLSFFTTGTAFMASINNRLYSYLEALSGEYTYCIQFKGWKDLAKEVERINNNNLPILCCDYHIASELSFYLGRRSLIGVYYPQERVSQFSFWVDLSSLRGNVLYVTTEKKGFPIAMERNLMPLAKERIIIDDVSTVFWVYHCRIISPLEEEMVIQWR
;
A
#
# COMPACT_ATOMS: atom_id res chain seq x y z
N MET A 1 4.15 55.59 22.20
CA MET A 1 3.80 54.73 23.34
C MET A 1 4.17 53.30 22.97
N GLU A 2 5.37 52.88 23.36
CA GLU A 2 5.81 51.48 23.22
C GLU A 2 5.04 50.63 24.22
N VAL A 3 4.30 49.65 23.71
CA VAL A 3 3.66 48.62 24.54
C VAL A 3 4.69 47.52 24.72
N ASP A 4 5.36 47.53 25.87
CA ASP A 4 6.22 46.46 26.35
C ASP A 4 5.37 45.20 26.59
N MET A 5 5.51 44.22 25.71
CA MET A 5 4.81 42.93 25.81
C MET A 5 5.73 41.90 26.44
N ASP A 6 5.74 41.82 27.77
CA ASP A 6 6.35 40.75 28.55
C ASP A 6 5.85 39.37 28.05
N PRO A 7 6.73 38.51 27.47
CA PRO A 7 6.33 37.25 26.83
C PRO A 7 5.81 36.16 27.78
N ARG A 8 5.79 36.41 29.10
CA ARG A 8 5.44 35.42 30.13
C ARG A 8 4.01 35.51 30.66
N LYS A 9 3.22 36.54 30.31
CA LYS A 9 1.95 36.85 31.02
C LYS A 9 0.61 36.59 30.30
N THR A 10 0.58 36.05 29.09
CA THR A 10 -0.70 35.73 28.42
C THR A 10 -0.97 34.24 28.30
N SER A 11 -1.89 33.75 29.15
CA SER A 11 -2.49 32.40 29.16
C SER A 11 -3.41 32.17 27.93
N GLY A 12 -2.85 32.20 26.72
CA GLY A 12 -3.53 31.77 25.50
C GLY A 12 -3.09 30.35 25.12
N SER A 13 -4.05 29.48 24.74
CA SER A 13 -3.73 28.14 24.23
C SER A 13 -2.68 28.23 23.11
N THR A 14 -1.73 27.29 23.07
CA THR A 14 -0.63 27.22 22.09
C THR A 14 -1.12 27.42 20.64
N VAL A 15 -2.35 26.97 20.35
CA VAL A 15 -3.05 27.15 19.07
C VAL A 15 -3.33 28.62 18.75
N LYS A 16 -3.83 29.41 19.72
CA LYS A 16 -4.10 30.85 19.54
C LYS A 16 -2.80 31.62 19.28
N ARG A 17 -1.69 31.23 19.92
CA ARG A 17 -0.37 31.84 19.71
C ARG A 17 0.19 31.54 18.31
N ILE A 18 0.05 30.29 17.85
CA ILE A 18 0.45 29.88 16.50
C ILE A 18 -0.40 30.60 15.45
N PHE A 19 -1.73 30.66 15.65
CA PHE A 19 -2.64 31.33 14.74
C PHE A 19 -2.34 32.83 14.61
N LEU A 20 -2.13 33.54 15.72
CA LEU A 20 -1.77 34.96 15.70
C LEU A 20 -0.40 35.20 15.03
N THR A 21 0.56 34.28 15.21
CA THR A 21 1.88 34.37 14.56
C THR A 21 1.79 34.14 13.06
N ILE A 22 1.00 33.16 12.60
CA ILE A 22 0.76 32.89 11.18
C ILE A 22 0.01 34.06 10.54
N LYS A 23 -1.05 34.54 11.19
CA LYS A 23 -1.83 35.71 10.74
C LYS A 23 -0.93 36.95 10.61
N GLY A 24 -0.09 37.23 11.61
CA GLY A 24 0.82 38.37 11.60
C GLY A 24 1.86 38.34 10.46
N ARG A 25 2.17 37.16 9.91
CA ARG A 25 3.09 37.01 8.76
C ARG A 25 2.39 37.06 7.40
N LEU A 26 1.20 36.46 7.29
CA LEU A 26 0.45 36.40 6.03
C LEU A 26 -0.13 37.76 5.63
N PHE A 27 -0.40 38.66 6.57
CA PHE A 27 -0.89 40.02 6.27
C PHE A 27 0.24 41.05 6.28
N THR A 28 1.35 40.77 5.58
CA THR A 28 2.49 41.68 5.47
C THR A 28 2.69 42.18 4.04
N LYS A 29 3.35 43.34 3.89
CA LYS A 29 3.80 43.86 2.58
C LYS A 29 4.61 42.81 1.79
N ARG A 30 5.35 41.93 2.48
CA ARG A 30 6.11 40.83 1.85
C ARG A 30 5.21 39.78 1.23
N PHE A 31 4.09 39.43 1.86
CA PHE A 31 3.15 38.48 1.27
C PHE A 31 2.56 39.03 -0.02
N LEU A 32 2.19 40.32 -0.05
CA LEU A 32 1.70 40.98 -1.27
C LEU A 32 2.75 40.97 -2.39
N ILE A 33 4.00 41.33 -2.10
CA ILE A 33 5.09 41.28 -3.08
C ILE A 33 5.32 39.83 -3.55
N PHE A 34 5.34 38.86 -2.64
CA PHE A 34 5.46 37.43 -2.96
C PHE A 34 4.33 36.96 -3.89
N SER A 35 3.09 37.35 -3.63
CA SER A 35 1.93 37.05 -4.48
C SER A 35 2.07 37.67 -5.86
N THR A 36 2.52 38.92 -5.96
CA THR A 36 2.80 39.58 -7.25
C THR A 36 3.88 38.84 -8.03
N VAL A 37 4.96 38.43 -7.36
CA VAL A 37 5.99 37.58 -7.98
C VAL A 37 5.40 36.27 -8.46
N GLY A 38 4.56 35.60 -7.65
CA GLY A 38 3.87 34.37 -8.04
C GLY A 38 3.00 34.54 -9.29
N ILE A 39 2.26 35.65 -9.40
CA ILE A 39 1.47 35.99 -10.60
C ILE A 39 2.39 36.19 -11.81
N SER A 40 3.52 36.90 -11.65
CA SER A 40 4.50 37.05 -12.73
C SER A 40 5.04 35.70 -13.21
N GLY A 41 5.29 34.77 -12.29
CA GLY A 41 5.70 33.41 -12.61
C GLY A 41 4.66 32.63 -13.40
N LEU A 42 3.37 32.84 -13.14
CA LEU A 42 2.30 32.24 -13.95
C LEU A 42 2.36 32.76 -15.38
N VAL A 43 2.56 34.06 -15.57
CA VAL A 43 2.72 34.67 -16.91
C VAL A 43 3.93 34.09 -17.63
N VAL A 44 5.08 34.00 -16.94
CA VAL A 44 6.30 33.38 -17.46
C VAL A 44 6.05 31.92 -17.85
N ASN A 45 5.38 31.15 -17.00
CA ASN A 45 5.04 29.75 -17.28
C ASN A 45 4.18 29.61 -18.54
N LEU A 46 3.11 30.41 -18.66
CA LEU A 46 2.22 30.38 -19.82
C LEU A 46 2.95 30.80 -21.11
N PHE A 47 3.78 31.85 -21.04
CA PHE A 47 4.56 32.31 -22.18
C PHE A 47 5.55 31.25 -22.68
N PHE A 48 6.34 30.66 -21.78
CA PHE A 48 7.31 29.63 -22.18
C PHE A 48 6.66 28.31 -22.57
N ALA A 49 5.52 27.95 -21.97
CA ALA A 49 4.74 26.80 -22.41
C ALA A 49 4.27 26.97 -23.85
N TRP A 50 3.71 28.14 -24.20
CA TRP A 50 3.34 28.50 -25.56
C TRP A 50 4.56 28.53 -26.50
N LEU A 51 5.65 29.17 -26.10
CA LEU A 51 6.88 29.26 -26.90
C LEU A 51 7.45 27.87 -27.22
N PHE A 52 7.56 27.00 -26.22
CA PHE A 52 8.09 25.66 -26.41
C PHE A 52 7.14 24.79 -27.23
N HIS A 53 5.84 24.83 -26.96
CA HIS A 53 4.87 23.97 -27.62
C HIS A 53 4.58 24.41 -29.05
N ASP A 54 4.20 25.68 -29.24
CA ASP A 54 3.66 26.18 -30.51
C ASP A 54 4.73 26.76 -31.44
N LEU A 55 5.76 27.42 -30.90
CA LEU A 55 6.80 28.03 -31.73
C LEU A 55 7.98 27.07 -32.00
N LEU A 56 8.43 26.35 -30.97
CA LEU A 56 9.61 25.48 -31.04
C LEU A 56 9.26 24.00 -31.26
N GLY A 57 7.97 23.64 -31.27
CA GLY A 57 7.50 22.28 -31.57
C GLY A 57 7.86 21.23 -30.53
N ILE A 58 8.23 21.63 -29.30
CA ILE A 58 8.51 20.72 -28.18
C ILE A 58 7.18 20.21 -27.64
N LYS A 59 6.83 18.96 -27.95
CA LYS A 59 5.51 18.39 -27.63
C LYS A 59 5.41 17.82 -26.21
N GLY A 60 4.19 17.88 -25.66
CA GLY A 60 3.76 17.10 -24.50
C GLY A 60 4.30 17.60 -23.14
N ILE A 61 4.56 16.66 -22.23
CA ILE A 61 4.94 16.94 -20.84
C ILE A 61 6.26 17.71 -20.73
N LEU A 62 7.15 17.57 -21.72
CA LEU A 62 8.46 18.22 -21.70
C LEU A 62 8.36 19.75 -21.79
N SER A 63 7.50 20.31 -22.64
CA SER A 63 7.32 21.77 -22.74
C SER A 63 6.79 22.37 -21.44
N SER A 64 5.80 21.71 -20.84
CA SER A 64 5.22 22.11 -19.56
C SER A 64 6.24 22.01 -18.43
N SER A 65 7.08 20.98 -18.42
CA SER A 65 8.11 20.79 -17.39
C SER A 65 9.19 21.86 -17.46
N LEU A 66 9.67 22.20 -18.66
CA LEU A 66 10.64 23.27 -18.88
C LEU A 66 10.06 24.65 -18.51
N ALA A 67 8.80 24.91 -18.87
CA ALA A 67 8.13 26.16 -18.54
C ALA A 67 7.94 26.34 -17.02
N ILE A 68 7.57 25.26 -16.31
CA ILE A 68 7.44 25.26 -14.84
C ILE A 68 8.79 25.55 -14.20
N GLU A 69 9.88 24.91 -14.65
CA GLU A 69 11.21 25.15 -14.09
C GLU A 69 11.66 26.61 -14.29
N LEU A 70 11.48 27.16 -15.50
CA LEU A 70 11.78 28.57 -15.77
C LEU A 70 10.95 29.52 -14.90
N SER A 71 9.69 29.20 -14.67
CA SER A 71 8.82 29.95 -13.75
C SER A 71 9.30 29.89 -12.31
N ILE A 72 9.75 28.73 -11.82
CA ILE A 72 10.30 28.57 -10.47
C ILE A 72 11.59 29.38 -10.34
N VAL A 73 12.48 29.34 -11.34
CA VAL A 73 13.73 30.12 -11.36
C VAL A 73 13.45 31.62 -11.39
N ASN A 74 12.51 32.08 -12.22
CA ASN A 74 12.05 33.48 -12.25
C ASN A 74 11.53 33.91 -10.87
N ASN A 75 10.63 33.12 -10.28
CA ASN A 75 10.05 33.42 -8.99
C ASN A 75 11.09 33.43 -7.87
N PHE A 76 12.05 32.50 -7.87
CA PHE A 76 13.17 32.49 -6.93
C PHE A 76 14.00 33.78 -7.07
N THR A 77 14.31 34.16 -8.30
CA THR A 77 15.15 35.33 -8.62
C THR A 77 14.49 36.62 -8.13
N LEU A 78 13.23 36.84 -8.50
CA LEU A 78 12.49 38.02 -8.05
C LEU A 78 12.26 38.03 -6.53
N ASN A 79 11.99 36.88 -5.92
CA ASN A 79 11.85 36.81 -4.46
C ASN A 79 13.17 37.09 -3.72
N TYR A 80 14.30 36.64 -4.27
CA TYR A 80 15.63 36.92 -3.72
C TYR A 80 16.03 38.39 -3.88
N LEU A 81 15.72 39.00 -5.04
CA LEU A 81 16.08 40.37 -5.35
C LEU A 81 15.13 41.41 -4.74
N TRP A 82 13.86 41.09 -4.55
CA TRP A 82 12.82 42.05 -4.17
C TRP A 82 12.12 41.68 -2.84
N THR A 83 11.46 40.53 -2.76
CA THR A 83 10.62 40.15 -1.60
C THR A 83 11.41 40.02 -0.29
N TRP A 84 12.59 39.39 -0.35
CA TRP A 84 13.51 39.22 0.79
C TRP A 84 14.85 39.93 0.53
N GLN A 85 14.80 41.09 -0.12
CA GLN A 85 15.99 41.89 -0.44
C GLN A 85 16.84 42.24 0.79
N ASP A 86 16.24 42.27 1.98
CA ASP A 86 16.86 42.53 3.27
C ASP A 86 17.59 41.30 3.87
N ARG A 87 17.32 40.08 3.36
CA ARG A 87 17.86 38.81 3.87
C ARG A 87 18.79 38.09 2.90
N ARG A 88 19.46 38.83 2.00
CA ARG A 88 20.35 38.31 0.93
C ARG A 88 21.68 37.68 1.40
N ARG A 89 21.87 37.38 2.70
CA ARG A 89 23.12 36.80 3.22
C ARG A 89 23.18 35.27 2.96
N GLY A 90 24.37 34.74 2.70
CA GLY A 90 24.63 33.29 2.56
C GLY A 90 24.70 32.78 1.11
N ASN A 91 24.79 31.46 0.92
CA ASN A 91 24.96 30.83 -0.39
C ASN A 91 23.65 30.80 -1.19
N ILE A 92 23.64 31.42 -2.38
CA ILE A 92 22.47 31.52 -3.27
C ILE A 92 21.99 30.16 -3.77
N PHE A 93 22.90 29.24 -4.12
CA PHE A 93 22.57 27.90 -4.60
C PHE A 93 21.84 27.08 -3.53
N LYS A 94 22.27 27.20 -2.27
CA LYS A 94 21.59 26.56 -1.14
C LYS A 94 20.17 27.09 -0.96
N ARG A 95 19.93 28.39 -1.15
CA ARG A 95 18.59 28.98 -1.08
C ARG A 95 17.74 28.57 -2.28
N ALA A 96 18.32 28.46 -3.47
CA ALA A 96 17.64 27.95 -4.65
C ALA A 96 17.10 26.53 -4.41
N ILE A 97 17.94 25.60 -3.93
CA ILE A 97 17.50 24.23 -3.60
C ILE A 97 16.37 24.24 -2.57
N LYS A 98 16.52 25.00 -1.47
CA LYS A 98 15.46 25.12 -0.45
C LYS A 98 14.15 25.65 -1.05
N TYR A 99 14.23 26.61 -1.97
CA TYR A 99 13.07 27.19 -2.62
C TYR A 99 12.36 26.15 -3.49
N HIS A 100 13.09 25.37 -4.30
CA HIS A 100 12.50 24.30 -5.12
C HIS A 100 11.81 23.25 -4.25
N LEU A 101 12.45 22.81 -3.16
CA LEU A 101 11.85 21.89 -2.19
C LEU A 101 10.58 22.47 -1.55
N GLY A 102 10.60 23.76 -1.19
CA GLY A 102 9.45 24.45 -0.62
C GLY A 102 8.27 24.52 -1.58
N VAL A 103 8.52 24.96 -2.82
CA VAL A 103 7.50 25.06 -3.88
C VAL A 103 6.92 23.68 -4.22
N GLY A 104 7.76 22.65 -4.33
CA GLY A 104 7.31 21.28 -4.57
C GLY A 104 6.38 20.77 -3.45
N ALA A 105 6.72 21.01 -2.19
CA ALA A 105 5.87 20.67 -1.06
C ALA A 105 4.52 21.44 -1.08
N GLY A 106 4.53 22.72 -1.43
CA GLY A 106 3.30 23.50 -1.58
C GLY A 106 2.41 23.02 -2.72
N ALA A 107 2.99 22.55 -3.82
CA ALA A 107 2.24 21.94 -4.93
C ALA A 107 1.54 20.65 -4.48
N MET A 108 2.21 19.81 -3.69
CA MET A 108 1.59 18.61 -3.11
C MET A 108 0.43 18.96 -2.17
N ILE A 109 0.58 20.00 -1.35
CA ILE A 109 -0.49 20.48 -0.45
C ILE A 109 -1.69 20.99 -1.26
N ASN A 110 -1.44 21.77 -2.32
CA ASN A 110 -2.49 22.23 -3.22
C ASN A 110 -3.28 21.03 -3.81
N ILE A 111 -2.58 20.06 -4.40
CA ILE A 111 -3.19 18.85 -4.98
C ILE A 111 -4.00 18.09 -3.92
N PHE A 112 -3.45 17.92 -2.72
CA PHE A 112 -4.12 17.23 -1.62
C PHE A 112 -5.44 17.90 -1.22
N PHE A 113 -5.43 19.23 -1.03
CA PHE A 113 -6.64 19.98 -0.70
C PHE A 113 -7.66 19.95 -1.83
N VAL A 114 -7.22 20.09 -3.07
CA VAL A 114 -8.11 19.99 -4.25
C VAL A 114 -8.78 18.62 -4.30
N ILE A 115 -8.01 17.54 -4.11
CA ILE A 115 -8.55 16.18 -4.10
C ILE A 115 -9.62 16.03 -3.00
N ILE A 116 -9.34 16.50 -1.79
CA ILE A 116 -10.30 16.42 -0.67
C ILE A 116 -11.57 17.21 -0.96
N LEU A 117 -11.43 18.48 -1.30
CA LEU A 117 -12.55 19.41 -1.41
C LEU A 117 -13.42 19.12 -2.64
N TYR A 118 -12.80 18.84 -3.80
CA TYR A 118 -13.53 18.58 -5.04
C TYR A 118 -14.10 17.17 -5.04
N ARG A 119 -13.27 16.18 -4.69
CA ARG A 119 -13.59 14.77 -4.94
C ARG A 119 -14.32 14.09 -3.79
N PHE A 120 -14.05 14.50 -2.54
CA PHE A 120 -14.71 13.89 -1.36
C PHE A 120 -15.86 14.74 -0.82
N LEU A 121 -15.77 16.07 -0.91
CA LEU A 121 -16.82 16.97 -0.44
C LEU A 121 -17.75 17.48 -1.54
N GLY A 122 -17.51 17.10 -2.79
CA GLY A 122 -18.37 17.45 -3.94
C GLY A 122 -18.48 18.94 -4.20
N LEU A 123 -17.51 19.74 -3.74
CA LEU A 123 -17.54 21.19 -3.90
C LEU A 123 -17.28 21.57 -5.37
N PRO A 124 -17.80 22.72 -5.84
CA PRO A 124 -17.64 23.13 -7.23
C PRO A 124 -16.15 23.27 -7.62
N TYR A 125 -15.82 22.79 -8.83
CA TYR A 125 -14.44 22.71 -9.34
C TYR A 125 -13.64 24.01 -9.17
N LEU A 126 -14.18 25.12 -9.67
CA LEU A 126 -13.45 26.38 -9.72
C LEU A 126 -13.14 26.95 -8.32
N PRO A 127 -14.10 27.07 -7.37
CA PRO A 127 -13.82 27.43 -5.98
C PRO A 127 -12.78 26.53 -5.31
N VAL A 128 -12.83 25.22 -5.51
CA VAL A 128 -11.87 24.29 -4.89
C VAL A 128 -10.45 24.54 -5.40
N HIS A 129 -10.26 24.63 -6.71
CA HIS A 129 -8.95 24.91 -7.29
C HIS A 129 -8.40 26.26 -6.82
N LEU A 130 -9.25 27.29 -6.73
CA LEU A 130 -8.86 28.60 -6.16
C LEU A 130 -8.42 28.48 -4.70
N THR A 131 -9.16 27.75 -3.87
CA THR A 131 -8.76 27.54 -2.46
C THR A 131 -7.45 26.77 -2.33
N GLY A 132 -7.22 25.74 -3.15
CA GLY A 132 -5.97 24.99 -3.18
C GLY A 132 -4.77 25.87 -3.56
N ILE A 133 -4.92 26.73 -4.57
CA ILE A 133 -3.89 27.71 -4.96
C ILE A 133 -3.60 28.67 -3.80
N LEU A 134 -4.64 29.17 -3.10
CA LEU A 134 -4.47 30.06 -1.95
C LEU A 134 -3.72 29.37 -0.79
N PHE A 135 -4.07 28.14 -0.45
CA PHE A 135 -3.37 27.36 0.60
C PHE A 135 -1.93 27.04 0.20
N GLY A 136 -1.70 26.64 -1.05
CA GLY A 136 -0.37 26.39 -1.59
C GLY A 136 0.50 27.64 -1.56
N ALA A 137 -0.05 28.79 -1.95
CA ALA A 137 0.65 30.09 -1.91
C ALA A 137 0.97 30.51 -0.47
N ALA A 138 0.02 30.38 0.45
CA ALA A 138 0.24 30.66 1.87
C ALA A 138 1.35 29.78 2.47
N PHE A 139 1.33 28.48 2.17
CA PHE A 139 2.37 27.54 2.61
C PHE A 139 3.73 27.88 2.01
N ASN A 140 3.80 28.12 0.70
CA ASN A 140 5.02 28.49 0.00
C ASN A 140 5.63 29.79 0.56
N PHE A 141 4.79 30.79 0.86
CA PHE A 141 5.24 32.00 1.53
C PHE A 141 5.79 31.72 2.92
N LEU A 142 5.08 30.95 3.76
CA LEU A 142 5.53 30.65 5.12
C LEU A 142 6.85 29.88 5.13
N ILE A 143 6.99 28.86 4.28
CA ILE A 143 8.26 28.14 4.13
C ILE A 143 9.36 29.07 3.62
N SER A 144 9.03 29.95 2.67
CA SER A 144 10.01 30.89 2.12
C SER A 144 10.49 31.89 3.16
N ASP A 145 9.56 32.47 3.93
CA ASP A 145 9.86 33.46 4.96
C ASP A 145 10.59 32.88 6.16
N LEU A 146 10.24 31.65 6.57
CA LEU A 146 10.82 31.01 7.74
C LEU A 146 12.13 30.29 7.40
N TRP A 147 12.17 29.49 6.35
CA TRP A 147 13.27 28.54 6.09
C TRP A 147 14.14 28.86 4.87
N VAL A 148 13.53 29.30 3.77
CA VAL A 148 14.30 29.57 2.53
C VAL A 148 15.11 30.83 2.70
N PHE A 149 14.47 31.93 3.12
CA PHE A 149 15.04 33.26 3.31
C PHE A 149 15.20 33.65 4.79
N GLY A 150 14.49 32.99 5.69
CA GLY A 150 14.65 33.17 7.14
C GLY A 150 15.81 32.39 7.74
N ASP A 151 16.12 32.73 8.99
CA ASP A 151 17.12 32.05 9.82
C ASP A 151 16.52 30.92 10.66
N ALA A 152 15.28 30.49 10.36
CA ALA A 152 14.77 29.27 10.96
C ALA A 152 15.65 28.13 10.45
N LYS A 153 16.61 27.72 11.29
CA LYS A 153 17.19 26.41 11.21
C LYS A 153 16.01 25.47 11.38
N ILE A 154 15.49 24.92 10.29
CA ILE A 154 14.66 23.73 10.40
C ILE A 154 15.57 22.74 11.15
N PRO A 155 15.22 22.35 12.39
CA PRO A 155 16.11 21.59 13.26
C PRO A 155 16.14 20.11 12.83
N LEU A 156 16.13 19.84 11.53
CA LEU A 156 16.23 18.50 10.97
C LEU A 156 17.70 18.13 10.93
N ASN A 157 18.03 17.02 11.59
CA ASN A 157 19.31 16.37 11.43
C ASN A 157 19.46 15.94 9.96
N ARG A 158 20.70 15.87 9.45
CA ARG A 158 20.99 15.33 8.10
C ARG A 158 20.27 14.00 7.82
N TRP A 159 20.11 13.15 8.84
CA TRP A 159 19.43 11.87 8.73
C TRP A 159 17.91 11.97 8.69
N ASP A 160 17.29 12.97 9.35
CA ASP A 160 15.87 13.23 9.19
C ASP A 160 15.58 13.75 7.78
N LEU A 161 16.46 14.62 7.26
CA LEU A 161 16.34 15.15 5.90
C LEU A 161 16.51 14.03 4.86
N ALA A 162 17.53 13.18 5.02
CA ALA A 162 17.73 12.01 4.16
C ALA A 162 16.52 11.06 4.20
N PHE A 163 15.97 10.82 5.39
CA PHE A 163 14.76 10.04 5.57
C PHE A 163 13.56 10.65 4.84
N LEU A 164 13.30 11.96 4.99
CA LEU A 164 12.18 12.62 4.33
C LEU A 164 12.31 12.61 2.80
N ILE A 165 13.50 12.89 2.27
CA ILE A 165 13.78 12.81 0.82
C ILE A 165 13.53 11.39 0.32
N PHE A 166 14.05 10.39 1.02
CA PHE A 166 13.87 8.99 0.66
C PHE A 166 12.42 8.55 0.74
N LEU A 167 11.69 8.95 1.78
CA LEU A 167 10.26 8.67 1.94
C LEU A 167 9.45 9.24 0.79
N LEU A 168 9.68 10.51 0.44
CA LEU A 168 9.03 11.15 -0.71
C LEU A 168 9.38 10.44 -2.02
N ALA A 169 10.65 10.09 -2.23
CA ALA A 169 11.09 9.37 -3.43
C ALA A 169 10.40 8.00 -3.57
N VAL A 170 10.37 7.18 -2.51
CA VAL A 170 9.74 5.85 -2.54
C VAL A 170 8.23 5.97 -2.73
N THR A 171 7.56 6.89 -2.04
CA THR A 171 6.11 7.10 -2.21
C THR A 171 5.78 7.62 -3.61
N SER A 172 6.61 8.49 -4.19
CA SER A 172 6.43 8.97 -5.56
C SER A 172 6.62 7.84 -6.58
N ALA A 173 7.62 6.97 -6.37
CA ALA A 173 7.79 5.76 -7.18
C ALA A 173 6.58 4.82 -7.07
N GLN A 174 6.04 4.60 -5.88
CA GLN A 174 4.83 3.79 -5.68
C GLN A 174 3.61 4.36 -6.39
N ILE A 175 3.39 5.69 -6.31
CA ILE A 175 2.31 6.36 -7.06
C ILE A 175 2.51 6.20 -8.56
N PHE A 176 3.74 6.38 -9.05
CA PHE A 176 4.07 6.17 -10.45
C PHE A 176 3.73 4.74 -10.87
N PHE A 177 4.25 3.71 -10.19
CA PHE A 177 3.98 2.32 -10.55
C PHE A 177 2.49 1.94 -10.42
N ALA A 178 1.81 2.39 -9.38
CA ALA A 178 0.37 2.18 -9.20
C ALA A 178 -0.48 2.76 -10.34
N SER A 179 0.00 3.77 -11.05
CA SER A 179 -0.67 4.38 -12.21
C SER A 179 -0.35 3.72 -13.56
N ARG A 180 0.62 2.79 -13.62
CA ARG A 180 1.14 2.22 -14.88
C ARG A 180 0.70 0.80 -15.17
N VAL A 181 0.10 0.12 -14.19
CA VAL A 181 -0.28 -1.29 -14.30
C VAL A 181 -1.77 -1.46 -14.04
N GLU A 182 -2.40 -2.38 -14.76
CA GLU A 182 -3.79 -2.80 -14.53
C GLU A 182 -3.94 -3.47 -13.17
N LEU A 183 -5.17 -3.68 -12.71
CA LEU A 183 -5.42 -4.42 -11.48
C LEU A 183 -5.02 -5.88 -11.67
N PHE A 184 -4.36 -6.41 -10.65
CA PHE A 184 -4.19 -7.84 -10.50
C PHE A 184 -5.46 -8.48 -9.91
N PHE A 185 -5.69 -9.78 -10.16
CA PHE A 185 -6.91 -10.49 -9.78
C PHE A 185 -7.32 -10.28 -8.31
N ASP A 186 -6.37 -10.27 -7.37
CA ASP A 186 -6.70 -10.07 -5.95
C ASP A 186 -7.25 -8.66 -5.71
N GLU A 187 -6.69 -7.65 -6.37
CA GLU A 187 -7.17 -6.26 -6.25
C GLU A 187 -8.57 -6.10 -6.82
N ALA A 188 -8.82 -6.73 -7.97
CA ALA A 188 -10.14 -6.75 -8.59
C ALA A 188 -11.16 -7.52 -7.71
N TYR A 189 -10.72 -8.61 -7.06
CA TYR A 189 -11.55 -9.38 -6.14
C TYR A 189 -11.88 -8.57 -4.89
N TYR A 190 -10.92 -7.91 -4.26
CA TYR A 190 -11.24 -7.03 -3.13
C TYR A 190 -12.10 -5.83 -3.56
N TRP A 191 -11.98 -5.35 -4.79
CA TRP A 191 -12.90 -4.34 -5.32
C TRP A 191 -14.34 -4.86 -5.36
N THR A 192 -14.59 -6.11 -5.78
CA THR A 192 -15.95 -6.70 -5.72
C THR A 192 -16.44 -6.81 -4.28
N TRP A 193 -15.56 -7.12 -3.32
CA TRP A 193 -15.91 -7.10 -1.89
C TRP A 193 -16.34 -5.70 -1.42
N ALA A 194 -15.64 -4.66 -1.87
CA ALA A 194 -16.03 -3.28 -1.60
C ALA A 194 -17.40 -2.93 -2.23
N LYS A 195 -17.80 -3.58 -3.33
CA LYS A 195 -19.16 -3.43 -3.89
C LYS A 195 -20.23 -4.18 -3.10
N HIS A 196 -19.84 -5.18 -2.31
CA HIS A 196 -20.70 -5.99 -1.45
C HIS A 196 -20.17 -5.96 -0.01
N LEU A 197 -20.26 -4.78 0.64
CA LEU A 197 -19.75 -4.59 1.99
C LEU A 197 -20.39 -5.56 2.99
N ALA A 198 -19.54 -6.32 3.67
CA ALA A 198 -19.93 -7.29 4.70
C ALA A 198 -19.07 -7.14 5.96
N LEU A 199 -19.49 -7.81 7.04
CA LEU A 199 -18.76 -7.85 8.31
C LEU A 199 -17.65 -8.92 8.34
N GLY A 200 -17.61 -9.78 7.32
CA GLY A 200 -16.59 -10.80 7.07
C GLY A 200 -16.78 -11.37 5.66
N TYR A 201 -15.76 -12.05 5.17
CA TYR A 201 -15.76 -12.71 3.87
C TYR A 201 -15.14 -14.10 4.03
N LEU A 202 -15.38 -14.99 3.07
CA LEU A 202 -14.89 -16.37 3.08
C LEU A 202 -13.36 -16.41 3.30
N ASP A 203 -12.60 -15.74 2.43
CA ASP A 203 -11.15 -15.80 2.44
C ASP A 203 -10.55 -14.99 3.60
N HIS A 204 -11.00 -13.76 3.86
CA HIS A 204 -10.30 -12.84 4.76
C HIS A 204 -11.22 -11.92 5.59
N PRO A 205 -10.68 -11.35 6.68
CA PRO A 205 -11.31 -10.24 7.39
C PRO A 205 -11.64 -9.04 6.47
N PRO A 206 -12.61 -8.19 6.85
CA PRO A 206 -13.24 -7.25 5.92
C PRO A 206 -12.50 -5.93 5.74
N PHE A 207 -11.42 -5.66 6.49
CA PHE A 207 -10.81 -4.33 6.52
C PHE A 207 -10.27 -3.87 5.16
N ILE A 208 -9.80 -4.82 4.33
CA ILE A 208 -9.36 -4.54 2.96
C ILE A 208 -10.50 -3.95 2.12
N ALA A 209 -11.71 -4.49 2.22
CA ALA A 209 -12.89 -3.98 1.51
C ALA A 209 -13.34 -2.64 2.10
N TRP A 210 -13.35 -2.52 3.43
CA TRP A 210 -13.75 -1.29 4.11
C TRP A 210 -12.83 -0.11 3.79
N MET A 211 -11.52 -0.34 3.74
CA MET A 211 -10.56 0.74 3.49
C MET A 211 -10.61 1.24 2.04
N ILE A 212 -10.91 0.37 1.09
CA ILE A 212 -10.98 0.75 -0.33
C ILE A 212 -12.39 1.18 -0.77
N TYR A 213 -13.44 0.89 0.01
CA TYR A 213 -14.82 1.25 -0.31
C TYR A 213 -15.02 2.72 -0.75
N PRO A 214 -14.51 3.73 -0.02
CA PRO A 214 -14.64 5.13 -0.42
C PRO A 214 -14.02 5.42 -1.79
N PHE A 215 -12.93 4.70 -2.13
CA PHE A 215 -12.19 4.87 -3.38
C PHE A 215 -12.78 4.04 -4.52
N SER A 216 -13.46 2.93 -4.21
CA SER A 216 -14.06 2.04 -5.19
C SER A 216 -15.15 2.73 -6.04
N ASN A 217 -15.73 3.81 -5.52
CA ASN A 217 -16.80 4.59 -6.16
C ASN A 217 -16.28 5.77 -7.00
N LEU A 218 -14.97 6.02 -6.97
CA LEU A 218 -14.34 7.01 -7.84
C LEU A 218 -14.25 6.49 -9.29
N PRO A 219 -14.03 7.38 -10.29
CA PRO A 219 -13.73 6.96 -11.66
C PRO A 219 -12.76 5.79 -11.71
N LYS A 220 -13.00 4.84 -12.63
CA LYS A 220 -12.28 3.56 -12.74
C LYS A 220 -10.81 3.74 -13.15
N GLU A 221 -10.02 4.29 -12.24
CA GLU A 221 -8.56 4.36 -12.35
C GLU A 221 -7.95 3.49 -11.26
N GLU A 222 -7.03 2.64 -11.66
CA GLU A 222 -6.32 1.70 -10.79
C GLU A 222 -5.63 2.42 -9.61
N LEU A 223 -5.13 3.63 -9.87
CA LEU A 223 -4.46 4.44 -8.87
C LEU A 223 -5.36 4.75 -7.66
N PHE A 224 -6.63 5.11 -7.87
CA PHE A 224 -7.49 5.50 -6.74
C PHE A 224 -7.75 4.33 -5.80
N LEU A 225 -7.94 3.14 -6.36
CA LEU A 225 -8.15 1.94 -5.55
C LEU A 225 -6.91 1.63 -4.69
N ARG A 226 -5.71 1.96 -5.20
CA ARG A 226 -4.41 1.72 -4.55
C ARG A 226 -3.97 2.79 -3.55
N ILE A 227 -4.63 3.96 -3.51
CA ILE A 227 -4.29 5.04 -2.56
C ILE A 227 -4.23 4.56 -1.10
N PRO A 228 -5.20 3.78 -0.57
CA PRO A 228 -5.13 3.24 0.79
C PRO A 228 -3.86 2.45 1.08
N SER A 229 -3.44 1.56 0.17
CA SER A 229 -2.20 0.78 0.33
C SER A 229 -0.96 1.66 0.35
N ILE A 230 -0.92 2.69 -0.51
CA ILE A 230 0.17 3.67 -0.55
C ILE A 230 0.24 4.44 0.78
N ILE A 231 -0.91 4.84 1.33
CA ILE A 231 -1.00 5.50 2.64
C ILE A 231 -0.45 4.59 3.75
N PHE A 232 -0.88 3.32 3.81
CA PHE A 232 -0.37 2.37 4.79
C PHE A 232 1.14 2.09 4.62
N SER A 233 1.64 2.04 3.38
CA SER A 233 3.07 1.91 3.10
C SER A 233 3.89 3.12 3.58
N PHE A 234 3.39 4.33 3.30
CA PHE A 234 3.97 5.59 3.75
C PHE A 234 4.08 5.62 5.28
N PHE A 235 2.98 5.37 5.98
CA PHE A 235 2.97 5.38 7.44
C PHE A 235 3.74 4.22 8.07
N SER A 236 3.77 3.04 7.44
CA SER A 236 4.63 1.92 7.89
C SER A 236 6.11 2.32 7.87
N THR A 237 6.52 3.11 6.88
CA THR A 237 7.92 3.58 6.74
C THR A 237 8.29 4.58 7.81
N ILE A 238 7.39 5.53 8.09
CA ILE A 238 7.53 6.46 9.22
C ILE A 238 7.61 5.69 10.53
N LEU A 239 6.74 4.71 10.70
CA LEU A 239 6.67 3.93 11.92
C LEU A 239 7.93 3.10 12.16
N VAL A 240 8.51 2.50 11.12
CA VAL A 240 9.82 1.83 11.21
C VAL A 240 10.91 2.82 11.64
N TYR A 241 10.97 4.01 11.02
CA TYR A 241 11.92 5.04 11.42
C TYR A 241 11.80 5.38 12.91
N LEU A 242 10.58 5.64 13.38
CA LEU A 242 10.30 5.98 14.78
C LEU A 242 10.64 4.82 15.72
N PHE A 243 10.33 3.59 15.34
CA PHE A 243 10.58 2.41 16.15
C PHE A 243 12.09 2.17 16.30
N VAL A 244 12.82 2.19 15.19
CA VAL A 244 14.28 2.00 15.21
C VAL A 244 14.97 3.16 15.95
N TYR A 245 14.50 4.40 15.80
CA TYR A 245 14.99 5.54 16.59
C TYR A 245 14.73 5.35 18.09
N ASP A 246 13.55 4.91 18.48
CA ASP A 246 13.23 4.66 19.89
C ASP A 246 14.03 3.50 20.51
N TYR A 247 14.42 2.53 19.68
CA TYR A 247 15.25 1.40 20.08
C TYR A 247 16.73 1.76 20.18
N SER A 248 17.27 2.44 19.16
CA SER A 248 18.70 2.73 19.02
C SER A 248 19.14 4.07 19.62
N ARG A 249 18.20 5.01 19.78
CA ARG A 249 18.42 6.43 20.12
C ARG A 249 19.30 7.20 19.14
N ASP A 250 19.42 6.71 17.92
CA ASP A 250 20.24 7.31 16.87
C ASP A 250 19.45 7.43 15.56
N LYS A 251 19.52 8.62 14.96
CA LYS A 251 18.83 8.93 13.70
C LYS A 251 19.52 8.29 12.49
N GLU A 252 20.83 8.03 12.57
CA GLU A 252 21.56 7.27 11.55
C GLU A 252 21.00 5.85 11.46
N PHE A 253 20.92 5.15 12.59
CA PHE A 253 20.41 3.78 12.63
C PHE A 253 18.92 3.72 12.30
N ALA A 254 18.15 4.74 12.68
CA ALA A 254 16.75 4.85 12.26
C ALA A 254 16.60 4.89 10.73
N PHE A 255 17.42 5.71 10.05
CA PHE A 255 17.40 5.77 8.59
C PHE A 255 17.91 4.46 7.95
N ILE A 256 18.98 3.85 8.48
CA ILE A 256 19.45 2.55 8.00
C ILE A 256 18.40 1.46 8.20
N GLY A 257 17.65 1.48 9.29
CA GLY A 257 16.52 0.58 9.52
C GLY A 257 15.44 0.74 8.45
N VAL A 258 15.13 1.97 8.05
CA VAL A 258 14.22 2.23 6.92
C VAL A 258 14.78 1.68 5.60
N LEU A 259 16.09 1.84 5.34
CA LEU A 259 16.73 1.25 4.15
C LEU A 259 16.68 -0.28 4.17
N ILE A 260 16.83 -0.91 5.34
CA ILE A 260 16.68 -2.36 5.49
C ILE A 260 15.24 -2.80 5.22
N PHE A 261 14.26 -2.08 5.78
CA PHE A 261 12.84 -2.36 5.56
C PHE A 261 12.45 -2.23 4.08
N ARG A 262 12.86 -1.14 3.44
CA ARG A 262 12.58 -0.86 2.02
C ARG A 262 13.46 -1.65 1.06
N SER A 263 14.46 -2.39 1.55
CA SER A 263 15.19 -3.34 0.73
C SER A 263 14.42 -4.66 0.52
N PHE A 264 13.32 -4.89 1.24
CA PHE A 264 12.51 -6.08 1.08
C PHE A 264 11.62 -5.94 -0.16
N LEU A 265 11.77 -6.85 -1.12
CA LEU A 265 11.02 -6.82 -2.38
C LEU A 265 9.51 -6.70 -2.14
N LEU A 266 8.96 -7.58 -1.31
CA LEU A 266 7.51 -7.66 -1.10
C LEU A 266 6.94 -6.45 -0.36
N VAL A 267 7.72 -5.77 0.50
CA VAL A 267 7.28 -4.52 1.16
C VAL A 267 7.01 -3.42 0.13
N ASN A 268 7.81 -3.37 -0.94
CA ASN A 268 7.61 -2.38 -2.00
C ASN A 268 6.40 -2.73 -2.86
N ILE A 269 6.20 -4.02 -3.18
CA ILE A 269 5.06 -4.50 -3.95
C ILE A 269 3.75 -4.27 -3.20
N ILE A 270 3.64 -4.78 -1.97
CA ILE A 270 2.47 -4.58 -1.08
C ILE A 270 2.14 -3.10 -0.93
N GLY A 271 3.15 -2.23 -0.95
CA GLY A 271 2.94 -0.81 -0.77
C GLY A 271 2.29 -0.07 -1.94
N PHE A 272 2.06 -0.73 -3.08
CA PHE A 272 1.31 -0.12 -4.19
C PHE A 272 0.13 -0.97 -4.67
N ILE A 273 0.02 -2.26 -4.31
CA ILE A 273 -1.15 -3.10 -4.63
C ILE A 273 -2.18 -3.16 -3.50
N VAL A 274 -3.44 -3.41 -3.83
CA VAL A 274 -4.54 -3.57 -2.87
C VAL A 274 -4.61 -5.00 -2.36
N VAL A 275 -3.98 -5.26 -1.23
CA VAL A 275 -4.00 -6.57 -0.55
C VAL A 275 -4.10 -6.41 0.97
N PRO A 276 -4.63 -7.41 1.71
CA PRO A 276 -4.75 -7.35 3.16
C PRO A 276 -3.41 -7.17 3.88
N ASP A 277 -2.30 -7.57 3.25
CA ASP A 277 -0.96 -7.43 3.79
C ASP A 277 -0.51 -5.97 4.00
N ALA A 278 -1.06 -5.00 3.25
CA ALA A 278 -0.69 -3.59 3.38
C ALA A 278 -1.13 -2.99 4.74
N PRO A 279 -2.41 -3.04 5.13
CA PRO A 279 -2.82 -2.60 6.47
C PRO A 279 -2.28 -3.52 7.57
N PHE A 280 -2.21 -4.83 7.33
CA PHE A 280 -1.65 -5.78 8.29
C PHE A 280 -0.20 -5.43 8.65
N MET A 281 0.65 -5.12 7.67
CA MET A 281 2.04 -4.72 7.89
C MET A 281 2.14 -3.49 8.82
N PHE A 282 1.32 -2.47 8.56
CA PHE A 282 1.27 -1.27 9.40
C PHE A 282 0.86 -1.60 10.84
N PHE A 283 -0.28 -2.27 11.02
CA PHE A 283 -0.81 -2.59 12.34
C PHE A 283 0.03 -3.62 13.09
N TRP A 284 0.74 -4.51 12.40
CA TRP A 284 1.71 -5.43 13.00
C TRP A 284 2.87 -4.66 13.62
N ILE A 285 3.53 -3.79 12.86
CA ILE A 285 4.64 -2.98 13.35
C ILE A 285 4.16 -2.05 14.47
N LEU A 286 2.97 -1.46 14.34
CA LEU A 286 2.39 -0.55 15.34
C LEU A 286 2.09 -1.28 16.64
N SER A 287 1.55 -2.50 16.56
CA SER A 287 1.30 -3.33 17.72
C SER A 287 2.59 -3.62 18.48
N PHE A 288 3.67 -4.01 17.80
CA PHE A 288 4.95 -4.26 18.47
C PHE A 288 5.62 -3.00 19.02
N TYR A 289 5.49 -1.87 18.32
CA TYR A 289 5.95 -0.58 18.80
C TYR A 289 5.24 -0.18 20.11
N LEU A 290 3.91 -0.28 20.13
CA LEU A 290 3.08 0.05 21.28
C LEU A 290 3.27 -0.94 22.43
N LEU A 291 3.38 -2.24 22.13
CA LEU A 291 3.70 -3.27 23.11
C LEU A 291 5.04 -2.95 23.81
N GLN A 292 6.06 -2.54 23.06
CA GLN A 292 7.33 -2.15 23.68
C GLN A 292 7.19 -0.92 24.59
N LYS A 293 6.39 0.07 24.21
CA LYS A 293 6.10 1.25 25.05
C LYS A 293 5.33 0.87 26.31
N ALA A 294 4.36 -0.04 26.18
CA ALA A 294 3.57 -0.58 27.27
C ALA A 294 4.44 -1.33 28.28
N LEU A 295 5.31 -2.24 27.81
CA LEU A 295 6.26 -2.98 28.63
C LEU A 295 7.25 -2.06 29.37
N LYS A 296 7.58 -0.89 28.80
CA LYS A 296 8.38 0.17 29.44
C LYS A 296 7.62 1.01 30.47
N GLY A 297 6.36 0.70 30.78
CA GLY A 297 5.58 1.34 31.86
C GLY A 297 4.48 2.29 31.40
N LYS A 298 4.33 2.57 30.09
CA LYS A 298 3.31 3.51 29.60
C LYS A 298 1.94 2.82 29.52
N LYS A 299 1.09 3.03 30.54
CA LYS A 299 -0.26 2.44 30.62
C LYS A 299 -1.13 2.67 29.38
N ILE A 300 -1.17 3.90 28.86
CA ILE A 300 -1.97 4.24 27.66
C ILE A 300 -1.57 3.41 26.43
N ALA A 301 -0.31 2.98 26.36
CA ALA A 301 0.17 2.18 25.23
C ALA A 301 -0.43 0.77 25.20
N TRP A 302 -0.93 0.23 26.33
CA TRP A 302 -1.67 -1.03 26.33
C TRP A 302 -2.99 -0.91 25.58
N TYR A 303 -3.77 0.15 25.83
CA TYR A 303 -5.04 0.35 25.15
C TYR A 303 -4.83 0.64 23.65
N LEU A 304 -3.86 1.50 23.31
CA LEU A 304 -3.49 1.72 21.91
C LEU A 304 -2.99 0.43 21.23
N PHE A 305 -2.26 -0.42 21.96
CA PHE A 305 -1.86 -1.74 21.49
C PHE A 305 -3.08 -2.61 21.20
N GLY A 306 -4.06 -2.67 22.10
CA GLY A 306 -5.31 -3.40 21.90
C GLY A 306 -6.08 -2.94 20.66
N LEU A 307 -6.20 -1.62 20.46
CA LEU A 307 -6.81 -1.04 19.27
C LEU A 307 -6.05 -1.44 17.98
N SER A 308 -4.73 -1.27 17.97
CA SER A 308 -3.86 -1.64 16.84
C SER A 308 -3.92 -3.14 16.54
N PHE A 309 -3.92 -3.98 17.57
CA PHE A 309 -4.02 -5.43 17.44
C PHE A 309 -5.39 -5.85 16.88
N GLY A 310 -6.47 -5.23 17.33
CA GLY A 310 -7.81 -5.42 16.77
C GLY A 310 -7.85 -5.11 15.27
N PHE A 311 -7.26 -3.99 14.83
CA PHE A 311 -7.15 -3.68 13.41
C PHE A 311 -6.22 -4.62 12.64
N ALA A 312 -5.16 -5.13 13.27
CA ALA A 312 -4.32 -6.18 12.67
C ALA A 312 -5.14 -7.46 12.41
N LEU A 313 -5.98 -7.87 13.35
CA LEU A 313 -6.91 -9.01 13.19
C LEU A 313 -7.98 -8.75 12.12
N LEU A 314 -8.53 -7.53 12.09
CA LEU A 314 -9.45 -7.10 11.02
C LEU A 314 -8.80 -7.06 9.64
N SER A 315 -7.46 -7.07 9.56
CA SER A 315 -6.71 -7.14 8.30
C SER A 315 -6.34 -8.58 7.94
N LYS A 316 -5.80 -9.36 8.89
CA LYS A 316 -5.32 -10.72 8.64
C LYS A 316 -5.31 -11.56 9.91
N TYR A 317 -5.81 -12.80 9.83
CA TYR A 317 -5.86 -13.72 10.97
C TYR A 317 -4.48 -14.09 11.54
N LEU A 318 -3.40 -13.98 10.74
CA LEU A 318 -2.02 -14.14 11.20
C LEU A 318 -1.65 -13.19 12.35
N ALA A 319 -2.39 -12.10 12.54
CA ALA A 319 -2.21 -11.22 13.70
C ALA A 319 -2.36 -11.95 15.05
N LEU A 320 -3.00 -13.13 15.10
CA LEU A 320 -3.08 -13.97 16.31
C LEU A 320 -1.72 -14.37 16.88
N PHE A 321 -0.63 -14.30 16.12
CA PHE A 321 0.72 -14.45 16.67
C PHE A 321 1.09 -13.35 17.68
N ILE A 322 0.54 -12.14 17.56
CA ILE A 322 0.87 -10.99 18.42
C ILE A 322 0.63 -11.29 19.91
N PRO A 323 -0.57 -11.74 20.35
CA PRO A 323 -0.80 -12.05 21.76
C PRO A 323 0.06 -13.23 22.24
N ILE A 324 0.32 -14.24 21.39
CA ILE A 324 1.18 -15.38 21.75
C ILE A 324 2.61 -14.90 22.02
N ILE A 325 3.16 -14.08 21.11
CA ILE A 325 4.47 -13.44 21.29
C ILE A 325 4.48 -12.59 22.56
N GLY A 326 3.42 -11.80 22.78
CA GLY A 326 3.27 -10.98 23.98
C GLY A 326 3.34 -11.80 25.27
N ILE A 327 2.57 -12.89 25.36
CA ILE A 327 2.56 -13.79 26.52
C ILE A 327 3.93 -14.42 26.75
N ILE A 328 4.57 -14.95 25.70
CA ILE A 328 5.91 -15.55 25.81
C ILE A 328 6.91 -14.49 26.31
N LEU A 329 6.86 -13.25 25.80
CA LEU A 329 7.71 -12.17 26.28
C LEU A 329 7.51 -11.83 27.76
N LEU A 330 6.26 -11.81 28.23
CA LEU A 330 5.93 -11.60 29.64
C LEU A 330 6.48 -12.75 30.51
N LEU A 331 6.38 -13.99 30.06
CA LEU A 331 6.87 -15.17 30.78
C LEU A 331 8.41 -15.26 30.80
N SER A 332 9.06 -14.93 29.69
CA SER A 332 10.51 -15.02 29.51
C SER A 332 11.32 -13.91 30.22
N THR A 333 10.66 -12.90 30.80
CA THR A 333 11.32 -11.76 31.44
C THR A 333 10.66 -11.43 32.77
N ASP A 334 11.35 -11.67 33.89
CA ASP A 334 10.79 -11.49 35.24
C ASP A 334 10.23 -10.09 35.47
N LYS A 335 10.93 -9.06 34.97
CA LYS A 335 10.50 -7.66 35.02
C LYS A 335 9.12 -7.43 34.40
N TYR A 336 8.74 -8.21 33.38
CA TYR A 336 7.47 -8.03 32.67
C TYR A 336 6.33 -8.84 33.28
N ARG A 337 6.60 -9.87 34.11
CA ARG A 337 5.56 -10.69 34.76
C ARG A 337 4.58 -9.89 35.63
N ILE A 338 4.99 -8.71 36.11
CA ILE A 338 4.11 -7.78 36.83
C ILE A 338 2.83 -7.45 36.05
N TRP A 339 2.88 -7.48 34.71
CA TRP A 339 1.75 -7.16 33.87
C TRP A 339 0.62 -8.20 33.93
N PHE A 340 0.88 -9.45 34.35
CA PHE A 340 -0.18 -10.43 34.63
C PHE A 340 -1.05 -10.03 35.83
N ARG A 341 -0.56 -9.18 36.73
CA ARG A 341 -1.35 -8.67 37.88
C ARG A 341 -2.03 -7.34 37.59
N ARG A 342 -1.83 -6.78 36.40
CA ARG A 342 -2.31 -5.47 35.98
C ARG A 342 -3.51 -5.64 35.07
N LYS A 343 -4.49 -4.73 35.13
CA LYS A 343 -5.70 -4.81 34.30
C LYS A 343 -5.45 -4.41 32.85
N GLU A 344 -4.42 -3.63 32.61
CA GLU A 344 -4.13 -2.99 31.32
C GLU A 344 -3.99 -3.99 30.14
N PRO A 345 -3.24 -5.11 30.24
CA PRO A 345 -3.17 -6.09 29.15
C PRO A 345 -4.50 -6.80 28.86
N TYR A 346 -5.30 -7.06 29.89
CA TYR A 346 -6.62 -7.70 29.73
C TYR A 346 -7.62 -6.76 29.06
N LEU A 347 -7.66 -5.49 29.48
CA LEU A 347 -8.48 -4.46 28.83
C LEU A 347 -8.03 -4.21 27.39
N ALA A 348 -6.73 -4.32 27.09
CA ALA A 348 -6.24 -4.28 25.72
C ALA A 348 -6.76 -5.46 24.88
N GLY A 349 -6.79 -6.67 25.45
CA GLY A 349 -7.38 -7.85 24.82
C GLY A 349 -8.88 -7.69 24.55
N ILE A 350 -9.64 -7.19 25.53
CA ILE A 350 -11.07 -6.88 25.36
C ILE A 350 -11.26 -5.85 24.25
N LEU A 351 -10.48 -4.78 24.23
CA LEU A 351 -10.57 -3.76 23.19
C LEU A 351 -10.26 -4.32 21.80
N ALA A 352 -9.26 -5.19 21.68
CA ALA A 352 -8.96 -5.88 20.42
C ALA A 352 -10.14 -6.76 19.95
N LEU A 353 -10.78 -7.49 20.88
CA LEU A 353 -11.95 -8.30 20.59
C LEU A 353 -13.17 -7.46 20.19
N LEU A 354 -13.36 -6.28 20.80
CA LEU A 354 -14.43 -5.36 20.41
C LEU A 354 -14.23 -4.86 18.98
N VAL A 355 -13.00 -4.49 18.62
CA VAL A 355 -12.66 -4.08 17.24
C VAL A 355 -12.85 -5.25 16.26
N PHE A 356 -12.45 -6.46 16.65
CA PHE A 356 -12.57 -7.67 15.83
C PHE A 356 -13.99 -8.30 15.85
N SER A 357 -14.90 -7.80 16.70
CA SER A 357 -16.23 -8.36 16.90
C SER A 357 -17.10 -8.50 15.64
N PRO A 358 -17.01 -7.62 14.61
CA PRO A 358 -17.76 -7.81 13.37
C PRO A 358 -17.45 -9.14 12.69
N VAL A 359 -16.18 -9.56 12.70
CA VAL A 359 -15.73 -10.81 12.08
C VAL A 359 -16.19 -12.02 12.87
N LEU A 360 -16.19 -11.92 14.21
CA LEU A 360 -16.72 -12.95 15.09
C LEU A 360 -18.22 -13.14 14.84
N TYR A 361 -18.98 -12.03 14.82
CA TYR A 361 -20.41 -12.07 14.56
C TYR A 361 -20.73 -12.65 13.18
N TRP A 362 -20.05 -12.19 12.13
CA TRP A 362 -20.25 -12.70 10.78
C TRP A 362 -19.98 -14.21 10.69
N ASN A 363 -18.87 -14.68 11.26
CA ASN A 363 -18.54 -16.11 11.26
C ASN A 363 -19.57 -16.93 12.04
N LEU A 364 -20.05 -16.45 13.20
CA LEU A 364 -21.09 -17.15 13.96
C LEU A 364 -22.38 -17.32 13.15
N MET A 365 -22.75 -16.31 12.36
CA MET A 365 -23.92 -16.37 11.47
C MET A 365 -23.72 -17.27 10.24
N HIS A 366 -22.47 -17.58 9.87
CA HIS A 366 -22.11 -18.38 8.70
C HIS A 366 -21.38 -19.67 9.08
N GLN A 367 -21.76 -20.29 10.20
CA GLN A 367 -21.25 -21.60 10.65
C GLN A 367 -19.70 -21.70 10.71
N LEU A 368 -19.05 -20.59 11.04
CA LEU A 368 -17.59 -20.41 11.13
C LEU A 368 -16.85 -20.68 9.81
N ILE A 369 -17.51 -20.48 8.67
CA ILE A 369 -17.00 -20.87 7.36
C ILE A 369 -15.64 -20.25 7.01
N SER A 370 -15.40 -18.97 7.32
CA SER A 370 -14.10 -18.33 7.04
C SER A 370 -12.99 -18.88 7.93
N PHE A 371 -13.29 -19.19 9.19
CA PHE A 371 -12.30 -19.80 10.09
C PHE A 371 -11.98 -21.24 9.68
N LYS A 372 -12.99 -22.04 9.32
CA LYS A 372 -12.80 -23.39 8.77
C LYS A 372 -11.98 -23.34 7.49
N PHE A 373 -12.35 -22.44 6.58
CA PHE A 373 -11.60 -22.19 5.36
C PHE A 373 -10.14 -21.93 5.71
N GLN A 374 -9.81 -20.94 6.54
CA GLN A 374 -8.41 -20.61 6.88
C GLN A 374 -7.61 -21.70 7.60
N LEU A 375 -8.26 -22.56 8.39
CA LEU A 375 -7.60 -23.69 9.05
C LEU A 375 -7.27 -24.83 8.08
N LEU A 376 -8.13 -25.03 7.08
CA LEU A 376 -7.96 -26.03 6.02
C LEU A 376 -7.10 -25.50 4.87
N HIS A 377 -7.21 -24.21 4.59
CA HIS A 377 -6.48 -23.51 3.54
C HIS A 377 -5.00 -23.48 3.86
N GLY A 378 -4.21 -24.12 3.01
CA GLY A 378 -2.80 -24.30 3.25
C GLY A 378 -2.49 -25.40 4.26
N VAL A 379 -3.39 -26.34 4.55
CA VAL A 379 -3.11 -27.67 5.15
C VAL A 379 -3.43 -28.78 4.14
N GLU A 380 -4.41 -28.56 3.26
CA GLU A 380 -4.90 -29.53 2.26
C GLU A 380 -4.01 -29.66 1.01
N GLY A 381 -2.93 -28.89 0.90
CA GLY A 381 -2.10 -28.82 -0.30
C GLY A 381 -1.37 -30.11 -0.69
N GLY A 382 -1.39 -31.14 0.16
CA GLY A 382 -0.66 -32.38 -0.06
C GLY A 382 0.81 -32.11 -0.43
N GLY A 383 1.43 -33.05 -1.13
CA GLY A 383 2.81 -32.91 -1.58
C GLY A 383 3.84 -33.49 -0.61
N ARG A 384 5.07 -33.64 -1.10
CA ARG A 384 6.15 -34.24 -0.33
C ARG A 384 6.64 -33.24 0.72
N PRO A 385 6.69 -33.59 2.02
CA PRO A 385 7.14 -32.68 3.09
C PRO A 385 8.49 -32.02 2.80
N VAL A 386 9.42 -32.75 2.18
CA VAL A 386 10.74 -32.24 1.78
C VAL A 386 10.62 -31.12 0.75
N THR A 387 9.78 -31.29 -0.28
CA THR A 387 9.57 -30.26 -1.31
C THR A 387 8.92 -29.01 -0.72
N ASN A 388 7.91 -29.18 0.13
CA ASN A 388 7.25 -28.05 0.80
C ASN A 388 8.22 -27.31 1.73
N LEU A 389 9.07 -28.04 2.45
CA LEU A 389 10.14 -27.44 3.26
C LEU A 389 11.18 -26.73 2.41
N MET A 390 11.58 -27.28 1.26
CA MET A 390 12.50 -26.61 0.33
C MET A 390 11.91 -25.30 -0.21
N ASN A 391 10.63 -25.31 -0.60
CA ASN A 391 9.89 -24.12 -1.03
C ASN A 391 9.81 -23.08 0.09
N PHE A 392 9.58 -23.53 1.32
CA PHE A 392 9.60 -22.66 2.48
C PHE A 392 10.98 -22.04 2.72
N MET A 393 12.06 -22.81 2.58
CA MET A 393 13.43 -22.32 2.79
C MET A 393 13.90 -21.37 1.69
N SER A 394 13.38 -21.51 0.46
CA SER A 394 13.67 -20.59 -0.65
C SER A 394 12.80 -19.31 -0.59
N ALA A 395 11.63 -19.36 0.02
CA ALA A 395 10.67 -18.26 0.10
C ALA A 395 11.25 -16.91 0.62
N PRO A 396 12.11 -16.85 1.66
CA PRO A 396 12.72 -15.59 2.10
C PRO A 396 13.54 -14.88 1.00
N PHE A 397 14.17 -15.63 0.09
CA PHE A 397 14.94 -15.04 -1.02
C PHE A 397 14.04 -14.35 -2.04
N LEU A 398 12.80 -14.81 -2.21
CA LEU A 398 11.79 -14.17 -3.04
C LEU A 398 11.19 -12.95 -2.33
N ILE A 399 10.79 -13.07 -1.07
CA ILE A 399 10.09 -12.02 -0.34
C ILE A 399 10.97 -10.82 -0.02
N LEU A 400 12.22 -11.08 0.38
CA LEU A 400 13.15 -10.04 0.81
C LEU A 400 14.02 -9.55 -0.35
N SER A 401 14.20 -10.34 -1.41
CA SER A 401 15.34 -10.36 -2.34
C SER A 401 16.54 -11.16 -1.80
N PRO A 402 17.34 -11.82 -2.66
CA PRO A 402 18.46 -12.64 -2.20
C PRO A 402 19.48 -11.90 -1.31
N PRO A 403 19.91 -10.66 -1.64
CA PRO A 403 20.84 -9.92 -0.78
C PRO A 403 20.24 -9.57 0.59
N ALA A 404 18.95 -9.22 0.64
CA ALA A 404 18.27 -8.93 1.90
C ALA A 404 18.03 -10.18 2.75
N ALA A 405 17.79 -11.34 2.13
CA ALA A 405 17.69 -12.62 2.83
C ALA A 405 19.02 -12.98 3.51
N ILE A 406 20.16 -12.85 2.82
CA ILE A 406 21.50 -13.05 3.40
C ILE A 406 21.74 -12.10 4.58
N LYS A 407 21.42 -10.82 4.42
CA LYS A 407 21.51 -9.82 5.49
C LYS A 407 20.64 -10.22 6.70
N THR A 408 19.47 -10.79 6.44
CA THR A 408 18.54 -11.25 7.48
C THR A 408 19.10 -12.41 8.29
N LEU A 409 19.75 -13.37 7.63
CA LEU A 409 20.45 -14.48 8.30
C LEU A 409 21.62 -13.98 9.16
N ILE A 410 22.38 -12.99 8.67
CA ILE A 410 23.45 -12.34 9.46
C ILE A 410 22.85 -11.65 10.70
N GLY A 411 21.76 -10.90 10.55
CA GLY A 411 21.13 -10.24 11.70
C GLY A 411 20.52 -11.22 12.69
N PHE A 412 19.93 -12.32 12.23
CA PHE A 412 19.40 -13.36 13.10
C PHE A 412 20.51 -14.03 13.93
N SER A 413 21.63 -14.38 13.29
CA SER A 413 22.80 -14.94 13.99
C SER A 413 23.43 -13.95 14.99
N LEU A 414 23.38 -12.63 14.71
CA LEU A 414 23.73 -11.61 15.69
C LEU A 414 22.72 -11.52 16.84
N ALA A 415 21.42 -11.61 16.55
CA ALA A 415 20.35 -11.58 17.54
C ALA A 415 20.50 -12.72 18.55
N LEU A 416 20.85 -13.92 18.07
CA LEU A 416 21.18 -15.09 18.90
C LEU A 416 22.39 -14.81 19.79
N LYS A 417 23.51 -14.38 19.20
CA LYS A 417 24.77 -14.10 19.94
C LYS A 417 24.63 -13.03 21.01
N ARG A 418 23.73 -12.06 20.81
CA ARG A 418 23.48 -10.95 21.75
C ARG A 418 22.26 -11.17 22.65
N ASN A 419 21.61 -12.33 22.54
CA ASN A 419 20.41 -12.67 23.31
C ASN A 419 19.32 -11.60 23.23
N HIS A 420 19.03 -11.07 22.03
CA HIS A 420 17.97 -10.09 21.80
C HIS A 420 16.58 -10.78 21.89
N ARG A 421 16.18 -11.19 23.10
CA ARG A 421 14.98 -12.00 23.36
C ARG A 421 13.72 -11.49 22.66
N PHE A 422 13.48 -10.18 22.71
CA PHE A 422 12.34 -9.55 22.05
C PHE A 422 12.26 -9.88 20.55
N LEU A 423 13.38 -9.69 19.84
CA LEU A 423 13.47 -9.95 18.40
C LEU A 423 13.46 -11.43 18.10
N LEU A 424 14.18 -12.24 18.91
CA LEU A 424 14.20 -13.69 18.72
C LEU A 424 12.81 -14.31 18.83
N ILE A 425 11.99 -13.88 19.79
CA ILE A 425 10.63 -14.39 19.94
C ILE A 425 9.72 -13.82 18.85
N ALA A 426 9.76 -12.50 18.60
CA ALA A 426 8.83 -11.87 17.67
C ALA A 426 9.09 -12.23 16.19
N ILE A 427 10.34 -12.48 15.83
CA ILE A 427 10.76 -12.95 14.50
C ILE A 427 10.70 -14.48 14.42
N GLY A 428 11.26 -15.16 15.43
CA GLY A 428 11.43 -16.60 15.41
C GLY A 428 10.12 -17.37 15.52
N LEU A 429 9.18 -16.95 16.39
CA LEU A 429 7.95 -17.71 16.61
C LEU A 429 7.10 -17.85 15.34
N PRO A 430 6.73 -16.78 14.60
CA PRO A 430 5.95 -16.94 13.38
C PRO A 430 6.66 -17.80 12.34
N LEU A 431 7.98 -17.61 12.16
CA LEU A 431 8.77 -18.38 11.20
C LEU A 431 8.84 -19.86 11.57
N THR A 432 9.06 -20.20 12.85
CA THR A 432 9.09 -21.60 13.30
C THR A 432 7.73 -22.26 13.14
N VAL A 433 6.64 -21.59 13.50
CA VAL A 433 5.29 -22.16 13.36
C VAL A 433 4.96 -22.39 11.88
N LEU A 434 5.24 -21.43 11.01
CA LEU A 434 5.03 -21.57 9.57
C LEU A 434 5.94 -22.64 8.94
N MET A 435 7.16 -22.83 9.45
CA MET A 435 8.07 -23.89 9.03
C MET A 435 7.55 -25.28 9.43
N LEU A 436 7.01 -25.41 10.65
CA LEU A 436 6.40 -26.67 11.08
C LEU A 436 5.13 -26.97 10.28
N LEU A 437 4.35 -25.94 9.94
CA LEU A 437 3.20 -26.06 9.06
C LEU A 437 3.63 -26.51 7.66
N SER A 438 4.77 -26.02 7.15
CA SER A 438 5.27 -26.40 5.83
C SER A 438 5.65 -27.88 5.69
N LEU A 439 5.79 -28.62 6.80
CA LEU A 439 5.99 -30.07 6.76
C LEU A 439 4.71 -30.82 6.39
N LYS A 440 3.54 -30.23 6.65
CA LYS A 440 2.24 -30.82 6.35
C LYS A 440 1.65 -30.29 5.04
N SER A 441 2.07 -29.11 4.62
CA SER A 441 1.42 -28.37 3.54
C SER A 441 2.32 -27.30 2.93
N ASN A 442 1.83 -26.58 1.92
CA ASN A 442 2.59 -25.51 1.29
C ASN A 442 2.03 -24.13 1.70
N PRO A 443 2.51 -23.53 2.81
CA PRO A 443 2.02 -22.23 3.26
C PRO A 443 2.35 -21.14 2.24
N SER A 444 1.46 -20.16 2.11
CA SER A 444 1.68 -19.05 1.18
C SER A 444 2.95 -18.28 1.55
N VAL A 445 3.85 -18.14 0.58
CA VAL A 445 5.16 -17.48 0.69
C VAL A 445 5.07 -16.16 1.45
N HIS A 446 4.13 -15.28 1.07
CA HIS A 446 3.99 -13.94 1.65
C HIS A 446 3.69 -13.93 3.17
N TRP A 447 3.18 -15.02 3.77
CA TRP A 447 2.91 -15.11 5.22
C TRP A 447 4.17 -14.94 6.06
N LEU A 448 5.34 -15.31 5.52
CA LEU A 448 6.63 -15.18 6.21
C LEU A 448 7.01 -13.73 6.49
N LEU A 449 6.43 -12.78 5.75
CA LEU A 449 6.74 -11.37 5.90
C LEU A 449 6.54 -10.90 7.36
N CYS A 450 5.51 -11.39 8.06
CA CYS A 450 5.23 -11.00 9.45
C CYS A 450 6.42 -11.24 10.40
N GLY A 451 7.20 -12.30 10.17
CA GLY A 451 8.44 -12.57 10.91
C GLY A 451 9.56 -11.59 10.60
N PHE A 452 9.63 -11.08 9.36
CA PHE A 452 10.70 -10.19 8.92
C PHE A 452 10.44 -8.69 9.15
N LEU A 453 9.18 -8.27 9.34
CA LEU A 453 8.81 -6.85 9.50
C LEU A 453 9.52 -6.13 10.66
N LEU A 454 9.97 -6.86 11.69
CA LEU A 454 10.69 -6.30 12.85
C LEU A 454 12.22 -6.37 12.72
N PHE A 455 12.73 -7.01 11.67
CA PHE A 455 14.15 -7.11 11.39
C PHE A 455 14.90 -5.75 11.28
N PRO A 456 14.29 -4.66 10.78
CA PRO A 456 14.89 -3.32 10.80
C PRO A 456 15.44 -2.85 12.15
N LEU A 457 14.96 -3.41 13.27
CA LEU A 457 15.45 -3.10 14.61
C LEU A 457 16.91 -3.53 14.85
N MET A 458 17.45 -4.44 14.01
CA MET A 458 18.86 -4.87 14.03
C MET A 458 19.81 -3.93 13.25
N ALA A 459 19.32 -2.77 12.79
CA ALA A 459 20.08 -1.84 11.95
C ALA A 459 21.42 -1.44 12.55
N LYS A 460 21.45 -1.16 13.86
CA LYS A 460 22.66 -0.72 14.57
C LYS A 460 23.73 -1.81 14.56
N GLU A 461 23.34 -3.03 14.94
CA GLU A 461 24.23 -4.19 15.05
C GLU A 461 24.81 -4.60 13.70
N LEU A 462 24.00 -4.57 12.64
CA LEU A 462 24.42 -4.86 11.28
C LEU A 462 25.40 -3.80 10.75
N TRP A 463 25.06 -2.53 10.92
CA TRP A 463 25.85 -1.42 10.41
C TRP A 463 27.22 -1.32 11.09
N GLN A 464 27.26 -1.36 12.42
CA GLN A 464 28.51 -1.18 13.17
C GLN A 464 29.53 -2.30 12.90
N ARG A 465 29.06 -3.53 12.68
CA ARG A 465 29.96 -4.69 12.52
C ARG A 465 30.47 -4.87 11.09
N ARG A 466 29.63 -4.62 10.07
CA ARG A 466 29.93 -4.90 8.66
C ARG A 466 29.30 -3.84 7.74
N ARG A 467 29.63 -2.55 7.97
CA ARG A 467 29.06 -1.40 7.24
C ARG A 467 29.11 -1.55 5.72
N ILE A 468 30.29 -1.85 5.16
CA ILE A 468 30.49 -1.96 3.71
C ILE A 468 29.61 -3.07 3.12
N ILE A 469 29.64 -4.27 3.73
CA ILE A 469 28.81 -5.41 3.30
C ILE A 469 27.33 -5.05 3.39
N THR A 470 26.90 -4.44 4.49
CA THR A 470 25.49 -4.03 4.68
C THR A 470 25.05 -3.03 3.62
N ALA A 471 25.89 -2.04 3.30
CA ALA A 471 25.62 -1.07 2.25
C ALA A 471 25.52 -1.71 0.87
N ILE A 472 26.46 -2.61 0.52
CA ILE A 472 26.43 -3.37 -0.74
C ILE A 472 25.15 -4.20 -0.85
N LEU A 473 24.79 -4.95 0.20
CA LEU A 473 23.57 -5.77 0.19
C LEU A 473 22.30 -4.91 0.04
N ILE A 474 22.25 -3.73 0.66
CA ILE A 474 21.13 -2.79 0.48
C ILE A 474 21.06 -2.29 -0.97
N LEU A 475 22.19 -1.86 -1.55
CA LEU A 475 22.24 -1.38 -2.94
C LEU A 475 21.84 -2.48 -3.93
N LEU A 476 22.37 -3.69 -3.76
CA LEU A 476 21.99 -4.84 -4.59
C LEU A 476 20.50 -5.21 -4.44
N SER A 477 19.93 -5.08 -3.24
CA SER A 477 18.49 -5.32 -3.03
C SER A 477 17.62 -4.29 -3.76
N PHE A 478 18.03 -3.02 -3.78
CA PHE A 478 17.33 -1.99 -4.55
C PHE A 478 17.45 -2.23 -6.05
N PHE A 479 18.62 -2.67 -6.52
CA PHE A 479 18.81 -3.05 -7.91
C PHE A 479 17.90 -4.21 -8.32
N THR A 480 17.88 -5.32 -7.56
CA THR A 480 17.02 -6.48 -7.85
C THR A 480 15.53 -6.16 -7.75
N THR A 481 15.16 -5.31 -6.80
CA THR A 481 13.79 -4.80 -6.69
C THR A 481 13.42 -3.98 -7.92
N GLY A 482 14.28 -3.01 -8.31
CA GLY A 482 14.07 -2.20 -9.50
C GLY A 482 13.94 -3.04 -10.78
N THR A 483 14.76 -4.09 -10.95
CA THR A 483 14.64 -5.00 -12.10
C THR A 483 13.33 -5.77 -12.10
N ALA A 484 12.85 -6.22 -10.93
CA ALA A 484 11.57 -6.92 -10.81
C ALA A 484 10.39 -6.00 -11.17
N PHE A 485 10.42 -4.74 -10.71
CA PHE A 485 9.44 -3.72 -11.10
C PHE A 485 9.48 -3.39 -12.60
N MET A 486 10.67 -3.32 -13.19
CA MET A 486 10.79 -3.06 -14.62
C MET A 486 10.29 -4.25 -15.45
N ALA A 487 10.51 -5.48 -14.97
CA ALA A 487 9.97 -6.69 -15.59
C ALA A 487 8.44 -6.73 -15.53
N SER A 488 7.82 -6.31 -14.42
CA SER A 488 6.36 -6.30 -14.29
C SER A 488 5.66 -5.28 -15.21
N ILE A 489 6.40 -4.28 -15.72
CA ILE A 489 5.88 -3.29 -16.67
C ILE A 489 6.24 -3.66 -18.12
N ASN A 490 7.34 -4.39 -18.33
CA ASN A 490 7.85 -4.72 -19.66
C ASN A 490 7.57 -6.19 -20.02
N ASN A 491 6.57 -6.38 -20.88
CA ASN A 491 6.11 -7.69 -21.33
C ASN A 491 7.22 -8.53 -21.98
N ARG A 492 8.20 -7.91 -22.67
CA ARG A 492 9.33 -8.64 -23.29
C ARG A 492 10.33 -9.16 -22.26
N LEU A 493 10.57 -8.39 -21.19
CA LEU A 493 11.47 -8.81 -20.13
C LEU A 493 10.80 -9.90 -19.29
N TYR A 494 9.49 -9.80 -19.08
CA TYR A 494 8.68 -10.83 -18.44
C TYR A 494 8.69 -12.14 -19.23
N SER A 495 8.36 -12.13 -20.53
CA SER A 495 8.34 -13.33 -21.37
C SER A 495 9.71 -14.02 -21.45
N TYR A 496 10.79 -13.24 -21.41
CA TYR A 496 12.15 -13.78 -21.36
C TYR A 496 12.48 -14.45 -20.02
N LEU A 497 12.04 -13.87 -18.90
CA LEU A 497 12.20 -14.48 -17.57
C LEU A 497 11.34 -15.74 -17.40
N GLU A 498 10.13 -15.73 -17.94
CA GLU A 498 9.23 -16.89 -17.96
C GLU A 498 9.82 -18.04 -18.78
N ALA A 499 10.36 -17.75 -19.97
CA ALA A 499 11.05 -18.72 -20.82
C ALA A 499 12.28 -19.35 -20.14
N LEU A 500 12.94 -18.62 -19.24
CA LEU A 500 14.07 -19.12 -18.45
C LEU A 500 13.64 -19.94 -17.23
N SER A 501 12.48 -19.63 -16.62
CA SER A 501 12.02 -20.34 -15.42
C SER A 501 11.32 -21.67 -15.70
N GLY A 502 10.87 -21.92 -16.94
CA GLY A 502 10.27 -23.20 -17.36
C GLY A 502 8.92 -23.57 -16.69
N GLU A 503 8.53 -22.84 -15.65
CA GLU A 503 7.22 -22.93 -15.02
C GLU A 503 6.33 -21.79 -15.51
N TYR A 504 5.26 -22.14 -16.24
CA TYR A 504 4.10 -21.29 -16.50
C TYR A 504 3.38 -21.02 -15.19
N THR A 505 4.01 -20.20 -14.36
CA THR A 505 3.53 -19.83 -13.05
C THR A 505 2.38 -18.86 -13.26
N TYR A 506 1.31 -18.99 -12.47
CA TYR A 506 0.18 -18.05 -12.39
C TYR A 506 0.67 -16.67 -11.89
N CYS A 507 1.51 -16.02 -12.69
CA CYS A 507 2.24 -14.82 -12.37
C CYS A 507 1.40 -13.62 -12.78
N ILE A 508 0.87 -12.95 -11.77
CA ILE A 508 0.51 -11.52 -11.70
C ILE A 508 0.44 -10.83 -13.07
N GLN A 509 -0.63 -11.10 -13.82
CA GLN A 509 -0.91 -10.42 -15.07
C GLN A 509 -1.41 -9.02 -14.75
N PHE A 510 -0.54 -8.03 -14.98
CA PHE A 510 -0.78 -6.62 -14.74
C PHE A 510 -1.25 -5.87 -15.99
N LYS A 511 -1.64 -6.59 -17.06
CA LYS A 511 -2.06 -6.06 -18.35
C LYS A 511 -3.00 -7.02 -19.07
N GLY A 512 -3.73 -6.49 -20.05
CA GLY A 512 -4.56 -7.25 -20.99
C GLY A 512 -6.03 -7.37 -20.56
N TRP A 513 -6.37 -7.07 -19.31
CA TRP A 513 -7.72 -7.19 -18.79
C TRP A 513 -8.66 -6.13 -19.36
N LYS A 514 -8.14 -4.92 -19.64
CA LYS A 514 -8.92 -3.89 -20.34
C LYS A 514 -9.33 -4.33 -21.74
N ASP A 515 -8.42 -4.97 -22.46
CA ASP A 515 -8.67 -5.40 -23.83
C ASP A 515 -9.57 -6.64 -23.85
N LEU A 516 -9.39 -7.58 -22.91
CA LEU A 516 -10.32 -8.68 -22.71
C LEU A 516 -11.73 -8.15 -22.45
N ALA A 517 -11.88 -7.18 -21.55
CA ALA A 517 -13.18 -6.61 -21.21
C ALA A 517 -13.82 -5.90 -22.41
N LYS A 518 -13.07 -5.11 -23.19
CA LYS A 518 -13.60 -4.50 -24.42
C LYS A 518 -14.08 -5.54 -25.42
N GLU A 519 -13.34 -6.63 -25.59
CA GLU A 519 -13.69 -7.66 -26.56
C GLU A 519 -14.88 -8.50 -26.09
N VAL A 520 -14.95 -8.84 -24.80
CA VAL A 520 -16.14 -9.46 -24.20
C VAL A 520 -17.34 -8.53 -24.31
N GLU A 521 -17.17 -7.22 -24.13
CA GLU A 521 -18.23 -6.22 -24.30
C GLU A 521 -18.72 -6.14 -25.75
N ARG A 522 -17.80 -6.20 -26.74
CA ARG A 522 -18.12 -6.26 -28.17
C ARG A 522 -18.94 -7.50 -28.53
N ILE A 523 -18.63 -8.63 -27.91
CA ILE A 523 -19.35 -9.90 -28.09
C ILE A 523 -20.71 -9.85 -27.36
N ASN A 524 -20.76 -9.24 -26.18
CA ASN A 524 -21.96 -9.19 -25.33
C ASN A 524 -22.96 -8.06 -25.68
N ASN A 525 -23.31 -7.92 -26.96
CA ASN A 525 -24.21 -6.84 -27.42
C ASN A 525 -25.61 -6.87 -26.78
N ASN A 526 -26.05 -8.02 -26.27
CA ASN A 526 -27.37 -8.20 -25.64
C ASN A 526 -27.32 -8.14 -24.11
N ASN A 527 -26.18 -7.79 -23.51
CA ASN A 527 -25.99 -7.69 -22.07
C ASN A 527 -26.39 -8.96 -21.30
N LEU A 528 -26.02 -10.12 -21.85
CA LEU A 528 -26.24 -11.43 -21.25
C LEU A 528 -25.45 -11.58 -19.95
N PRO A 529 -25.91 -12.42 -19.00
CA PRO A 529 -25.09 -12.84 -17.87
C PRO A 529 -23.80 -13.51 -18.37
N ILE A 530 -22.71 -13.28 -17.66
CA ILE A 530 -21.38 -13.81 -17.97
C ILE A 530 -20.99 -14.79 -16.86
N LEU A 531 -20.63 -16.01 -17.24
CA LEU A 531 -20.08 -17.03 -16.36
C LEU A 531 -18.59 -17.19 -16.66
N CYS A 532 -17.75 -17.31 -15.63
CA CYS A 532 -16.31 -17.46 -15.78
C CYS A 532 -15.84 -18.79 -15.18
N CYS A 533 -14.72 -19.30 -15.70
CA CYS A 533 -14.11 -20.54 -15.22
C CYS A 533 -13.43 -20.44 -13.83
N ASP A 534 -13.24 -19.23 -13.31
CA ASP A 534 -12.75 -18.95 -11.96
C ASP A 534 -13.12 -17.54 -11.51
N TYR A 535 -12.91 -17.32 -10.21
CA TYR A 535 -13.12 -16.03 -9.57
C TYR A 535 -12.08 -14.98 -9.96
N HIS A 536 -10.93 -15.35 -10.54
CA HIS A 536 -9.91 -14.37 -11.00
C HIS A 536 -10.48 -13.59 -12.20
N ILE A 537 -10.83 -14.31 -13.26
CA ILE A 537 -11.41 -13.74 -14.48
C ILE A 537 -12.71 -13.02 -14.16
N ALA A 538 -13.57 -13.61 -13.33
CA ALA A 538 -14.82 -12.98 -12.91
C ALA A 538 -14.57 -11.61 -12.24
N SER A 539 -13.55 -11.51 -11.38
CA SER A 539 -13.22 -10.27 -10.66
C SER A 539 -12.68 -9.19 -11.60
N GLU A 540 -11.73 -9.54 -12.46
CA GLU A 540 -11.12 -8.60 -13.41
C GLU A 540 -12.15 -8.09 -14.43
N LEU A 541 -12.96 -8.98 -15.00
CA LEU A 541 -14.07 -8.59 -15.86
C LEU A 541 -15.10 -7.73 -15.12
N SER A 542 -15.42 -8.04 -13.86
CA SER A 542 -16.34 -7.22 -13.05
C SER A 542 -15.83 -5.79 -12.88
N PHE A 543 -14.53 -5.61 -12.65
CA PHE A 543 -13.94 -4.29 -12.55
C PHE A 543 -14.01 -3.54 -13.89
N TYR A 544 -13.54 -4.17 -14.97
CA TYR A 544 -13.36 -3.50 -16.27
C TYR A 544 -14.68 -3.30 -17.02
N LEU A 545 -15.58 -4.29 -17.06
CA LEU A 545 -16.95 -4.15 -17.63
C LEU A 545 -17.84 -3.26 -16.76
N GLY A 546 -17.67 -3.28 -15.43
CA GLY A 546 -18.53 -2.56 -14.49
C GLY A 546 -19.90 -3.23 -14.31
N ARG A 547 -20.90 -2.47 -13.84
CA ARG A 547 -22.23 -2.99 -13.47
C ARG A 547 -23.17 -3.26 -14.67
N ARG A 548 -22.63 -3.55 -15.86
CA ARG A 548 -23.45 -3.75 -17.06
C ARG A 548 -24.10 -5.12 -17.06
N SER A 549 -23.32 -6.17 -16.78
CA SER A 549 -23.78 -7.56 -16.80
C SER A 549 -23.60 -8.21 -15.42
N LEU A 550 -24.47 -9.18 -15.11
CA LEU A 550 -24.26 -10.08 -13.98
C LEU A 550 -23.08 -11.00 -14.31
N ILE A 551 -22.10 -11.10 -13.39
CA ILE A 551 -20.90 -11.93 -13.58
C ILE A 551 -20.83 -12.95 -12.44
N GLY A 552 -20.79 -14.24 -12.79
CA GLY A 552 -20.68 -15.36 -11.86
C GLY A 552 -19.51 -16.28 -12.19
N VAL A 553 -19.22 -17.21 -11.29
CA VAL A 553 -18.21 -18.26 -11.47
C VAL A 553 -18.94 -19.58 -11.63
N TYR A 554 -18.59 -20.40 -12.62
CA TYR A 554 -19.17 -21.73 -12.78
C TYR A 554 -18.15 -22.67 -13.42
N TYR A 555 -17.61 -23.60 -12.64
CA TYR A 555 -16.66 -24.60 -13.13
C TYR A 555 -16.61 -25.83 -12.19
N PRO A 556 -16.73 -27.09 -12.68
CA PRO A 556 -16.95 -28.28 -11.84
C PRO A 556 -15.87 -28.62 -10.80
N GLN A 557 -14.69 -28.00 -10.86
CA GLN A 557 -13.56 -28.23 -9.94
C GLN A 557 -13.04 -26.95 -9.30
N GLU A 558 -13.73 -25.82 -9.51
CA GLU A 558 -13.30 -24.57 -8.95
C GLU A 558 -13.66 -24.50 -7.46
N ARG A 559 -12.74 -23.96 -6.67
CA ARG A 559 -12.96 -23.78 -5.23
C ARG A 559 -14.12 -22.81 -4.99
N VAL A 560 -14.82 -23.00 -3.87
CA VAL A 560 -15.82 -22.02 -3.39
C VAL A 560 -15.13 -20.66 -3.22
N SER A 561 -15.76 -19.61 -3.74
CA SER A 561 -15.29 -18.23 -3.62
C SER A 561 -16.42 -17.34 -3.11
N GLN A 562 -16.13 -16.06 -2.86
CA GLN A 562 -17.16 -15.13 -2.41
C GLN A 562 -18.29 -14.93 -3.45
N PHE A 563 -18.03 -15.17 -4.74
CA PHE A 563 -19.05 -15.12 -5.79
C PHE A 563 -20.17 -16.14 -5.58
N SER A 564 -19.87 -17.31 -5.00
CA SER A 564 -20.87 -18.36 -4.69
C SER A 564 -21.94 -17.89 -3.67
N PHE A 565 -21.66 -16.80 -2.95
CA PHE A 565 -22.60 -16.17 -2.01
C PHE A 565 -23.37 -14.98 -2.61
N TRP A 566 -22.86 -14.39 -3.69
CA TRP A 566 -23.44 -13.19 -4.30
C TRP A 566 -24.30 -13.48 -5.52
N VAL A 567 -23.96 -14.54 -6.25
CA VAL A 567 -24.65 -14.91 -7.50
C VAL A 567 -25.35 -16.23 -7.32
N ASP A 568 -26.67 -16.20 -7.41
CA ASP A 568 -27.49 -17.41 -7.41
C ASP A 568 -27.59 -17.98 -8.83
N LEU A 569 -26.66 -18.87 -9.18
CA LEU A 569 -26.62 -19.53 -10.49
C LEU A 569 -27.86 -20.36 -10.79
N SER A 570 -28.51 -20.91 -9.76
CA SER A 570 -29.70 -21.75 -9.91
C SER A 570 -30.90 -20.99 -10.47
N SER A 571 -30.91 -19.66 -10.33
CA SER A 571 -31.95 -18.76 -10.84
C SER A 571 -31.77 -18.39 -12.31
N LEU A 572 -30.59 -18.61 -12.89
CA LEU A 572 -30.29 -18.19 -14.26
C LEU A 572 -30.99 -19.04 -15.30
N ARG A 573 -31.56 -18.40 -16.32
CA ARG A 573 -32.25 -19.05 -17.46
C ARG A 573 -31.88 -18.35 -18.76
N GLY A 574 -31.99 -19.08 -19.87
CA GLY A 574 -31.77 -18.53 -21.21
C GLY A 574 -30.32 -18.56 -21.65
N ASN A 575 -29.90 -17.53 -22.39
CA ASN A 575 -28.57 -17.45 -22.98
C ASN A 575 -27.58 -16.75 -22.02
N VAL A 576 -26.36 -17.26 -21.98
CA VAL A 576 -25.26 -16.71 -21.19
C VAL A 576 -23.98 -16.70 -22.03
N LEU A 577 -23.03 -15.85 -21.65
CA LEU A 577 -21.65 -15.98 -22.12
C LEU A 577 -20.84 -16.78 -21.10
N TYR A 578 -19.97 -17.64 -21.58
CA TYR A 578 -19.02 -18.36 -20.75
C TYR A 578 -17.58 -18.03 -21.18
N VAL A 579 -16.80 -17.44 -20.28
CA VAL A 579 -15.43 -16.98 -20.53
C VAL A 579 -14.45 -17.91 -19.81
N THR A 580 -13.48 -18.43 -20.56
CA THR A 580 -12.46 -19.36 -20.07
C THR A 580 -11.11 -19.12 -20.73
N THR A 581 -10.05 -19.68 -20.16
CA THR A 581 -8.72 -19.70 -20.78
C THR A 581 -8.56 -20.90 -21.71
N GLU A 582 -7.62 -20.85 -22.64
CA GLU A 582 -7.27 -22.00 -23.49
C GLU A 582 -6.85 -23.24 -22.69
N LYS A 583 -6.21 -23.04 -21.52
CA LYS A 583 -5.78 -24.13 -20.64
C LYS A 583 -6.93 -24.83 -19.92
N LYS A 584 -7.92 -24.08 -19.41
CA LYS A 584 -9.09 -24.65 -18.72
C LYS A 584 -10.13 -25.16 -19.73
N GLY A 585 -10.30 -24.46 -20.85
CA GLY A 585 -11.25 -24.82 -21.90
C GLY A 585 -12.70 -24.90 -21.43
N PHE A 586 -13.51 -25.66 -22.15
CA PHE A 586 -14.92 -25.94 -21.83
C PHE A 586 -15.08 -27.41 -21.42
N PRO A 587 -15.11 -27.72 -20.11
CA PRO A 587 -15.33 -29.07 -19.62
C PRO A 587 -16.58 -29.76 -20.15
N ILE A 588 -16.43 -31.02 -20.60
CA ILE A 588 -17.53 -31.89 -21.05
C ILE A 588 -18.62 -32.04 -19.98
N ALA A 589 -18.24 -32.06 -18.70
CA ALA A 589 -19.18 -32.16 -17.59
C ALA A 589 -20.21 -31.01 -17.57
N MET A 590 -19.85 -29.82 -18.06
CA MET A 590 -20.76 -28.67 -18.12
C MET A 590 -21.75 -28.75 -19.29
N GLU A 591 -21.53 -29.59 -20.31
CA GLU A 591 -22.44 -29.73 -21.45
C GLU A 591 -23.85 -30.21 -21.05
N ARG A 592 -23.96 -30.84 -19.87
CA ARG A 592 -25.24 -31.26 -19.28
C ARG A 592 -26.10 -30.07 -18.82
N ASN A 593 -25.48 -28.92 -18.52
CA ASN A 593 -26.15 -27.73 -17.99
C ASN A 593 -26.06 -26.54 -18.96
N LEU A 594 -24.97 -26.42 -19.70
CA LEU A 594 -24.67 -25.36 -20.66
C LEU A 594 -24.41 -25.94 -22.04
N MET A 595 -25.31 -25.69 -22.99
CA MET A 595 -25.13 -26.07 -24.39
C MET A 595 -24.38 -24.97 -25.15
N PRO A 596 -23.14 -25.21 -25.65
CA PRO A 596 -22.41 -24.23 -26.44
C PRO A 596 -23.03 -24.09 -27.84
N LEU A 597 -23.38 -22.86 -28.23
CA LEU A 597 -23.98 -22.50 -29.52
C LEU A 597 -22.93 -21.97 -30.51
N ALA A 598 -22.02 -21.15 -30.01
CA ALA A 598 -20.92 -20.55 -30.77
C ALA A 598 -19.74 -20.29 -29.83
N LYS A 599 -18.54 -20.13 -30.38
CA LYS A 599 -17.36 -19.70 -29.63
C LYS A 599 -16.50 -18.74 -30.43
N GLU A 600 -15.95 -17.76 -29.74
CA GLU A 600 -14.99 -16.80 -30.27
C GLU A 600 -13.65 -16.94 -29.53
N ARG A 601 -12.56 -16.78 -30.27
CA ARG A 601 -11.19 -16.82 -29.74
C ARG A 601 -10.70 -15.38 -29.57
N ILE A 602 -10.25 -15.03 -28.38
CA ILE A 602 -9.65 -13.74 -28.07
C ILE A 602 -8.16 -13.97 -27.79
N ILE A 603 -7.31 -13.27 -28.54
CA ILE A 603 -5.87 -13.27 -28.33
C ILE A 603 -5.49 -11.90 -27.80
N ILE A 604 -4.82 -11.88 -26.66
CA ILE A 604 -4.29 -10.64 -26.10
C ILE A 604 -2.77 -10.67 -26.26
N ASP A 605 -2.32 -10.02 -27.33
CA ASP A 605 -0.92 -10.02 -27.79
C ASP A 605 0.06 -9.59 -26.69
N ASP A 606 -0.38 -8.69 -25.80
CA ASP A 606 0.45 -8.16 -24.72
C ASP A 606 0.77 -9.18 -23.61
N VAL A 607 -0.02 -10.26 -23.48
CA VAL A 607 0.08 -11.22 -22.36
C VAL A 607 0.22 -12.67 -22.85
N SER A 608 0.31 -12.88 -24.16
CA SER A 608 0.40 -14.21 -24.80
C SER A 608 -0.64 -15.22 -24.27
N THR A 609 -1.78 -14.72 -23.77
CA THR A 609 -2.83 -15.55 -23.16
C THR A 609 -4.02 -15.58 -24.10
N VAL A 610 -4.50 -16.79 -24.37
CA VAL A 610 -5.65 -17.04 -25.23
C VAL A 610 -6.88 -17.28 -24.36
N PHE A 611 -7.92 -16.50 -24.63
CA PHE A 611 -9.23 -16.65 -24.00
C PHE A 611 -10.24 -17.17 -25.03
N TRP A 612 -11.23 -17.89 -24.52
CA TRP A 612 -12.37 -18.35 -25.30
C TRP A 612 -13.65 -17.81 -24.68
N VAL A 613 -14.52 -17.25 -25.52
CA VAL A 613 -15.86 -16.80 -25.14
C VAL A 613 -16.87 -17.66 -25.85
N TYR A 614 -17.64 -18.43 -25.09
CA TYR A 614 -18.68 -19.30 -25.58
C TYR A 614 -20.05 -18.63 -25.40
N HIS A 615 -20.84 -18.60 -26.46
CA HIS A 615 -22.28 -18.34 -26.34
C HIS A 615 -22.95 -19.64 -25.96
N CYS A 616 -23.58 -19.69 -24.79
CA CYS A 616 -24.22 -20.89 -24.27
C CYS A 616 -25.70 -20.67 -24.01
N ARG A 617 -26.49 -21.74 -24.09
CA ARG A 617 -27.86 -21.79 -23.57
C ARG A 617 -27.90 -22.67 -22.33
N ILE A 618 -28.51 -22.17 -21.26
CA ILE A 618 -28.79 -22.97 -20.06
C ILE A 618 -29.90 -23.97 -20.40
N ILE A 619 -29.59 -25.26 -20.33
CA ILE A 619 -30.51 -26.37 -20.61
C ILE A 619 -30.94 -27.12 -19.35
N SER A 620 -30.19 -26.98 -18.26
CA SER A 620 -30.50 -27.56 -16.94
C SER A 620 -30.03 -26.58 -15.85
N PRO A 621 -30.65 -26.55 -14.65
CA PRO A 621 -30.22 -25.69 -13.55
C PRO A 621 -28.72 -25.80 -13.27
N LEU A 622 -28.09 -24.64 -13.06
CA LEU A 622 -26.68 -24.55 -12.68
C LEU A 622 -26.59 -24.72 -11.16
N GLU A 623 -26.67 -25.96 -10.69
CA GLU A 623 -26.46 -26.29 -9.28
C GLU A 623 -24.97 -26.56 -9.02
N GLU A 624 -24.41 -25.91 -8.02
CA GLU A 624 -23.10 -26.27 -7.48
C GLU A 624 -23.31 -27.25 -6.33
N GLU A 625 -23.11 -28.56 -6.56
CA GLU A 625 -23.13 -29.59 -5.50
C GLU A 625 -22.22 -29.21 -4.33
N MET A 626 -21.11 -28.51 -4.61
CA MET A 626 -20.22 -27.98 -3.58
C MET A 626 -20.86 -26.89 -2.72
N VAL A 627 -21.64 -25.95 -3.27
CA VAL A 627 -22.26 -24.88 -2.46
C VAL A 627 -23.28 -25.45 -1.48
N ILE A 628 -23.89 -26.59 -1.80
CA ILE A 628 -24.80 -27.31 -0.90
C ILE A 628 -24.05 -27.95 0.27
N GLN A 629 -22.79 -28.36 0.10
CA GLN A 629 -21.97 -28.89 1.21
C GLN A 629 -21.44 -27.80 2.15
N TRP A 630 -21.36 -26.55 1.68
CA TRP A 630 -20.80 -25.42 2.43
C TRP A 630 -21.86 -24.43 2.97
N ARG A 631 -23.10 -24.45 2.47
CA ARG A 631 -24.29 -23.79 3.06
C ARG A 631 -24.88 -24.67 4.16
#